data_AF-A0A9X8DW50-F1
#
_entry.id   AF-A0A9X8DW50-F1
#
_cell.length_a   1.000
_cell.length_b   1.000
_cell.length_c   1.000
_cell.angle_alpha   90.00
_cell.angle_beta   90.00
_cell.angle_gamma   90.00
#
_symmetry.space_group_name_H-M   'P 1'
#
loop_
_entity.id
_entity.type
_entity.pdbx_description
1 polymer ?
#
loop_
_entity_poly.entity_id
_entity_poly.type
_entity_poly.pdbx_seq_one_letter_code
_entity_poly.pdbx_strand_id
1 'polypeptide(L)'
;MGKNKAAAEKKLKKAAKEAVASGREIKRERNDLKRKANQVPDRLVSFKTIHYLDEPGVENLDAIRKSLIEKATQRAHKRFKRDLQKLINQLLEAQAQTHTQVMRDQQAHQEQQLILHQQLQDAMNQLASQQPVELQRDTERRVEGLSMPAYHGNHNECIGLYIHRAKTFVMAKNLNYEQNEVVEARCLAMVVANLQGQAAAWYQELASRRVNGGFRTLVNFEQALREEFEPDNLQERLRDPLFTL
;
A
#
# COMPACT_ATOMS: atom_id res chain seq x y z
N MET A 1 -17.77 126.03 64.15
CA MET A 1 -18.19 125.02 63.14
C MET A 1 -18.13 125.56 61.70
N GLY A 2 -16.94 125.95 61.19
CA GLY A 2 -16.82 126.69 59.90
C GLY A 2 -15.97 126.03 58.80
N LYS A 3 -15.19 124.98 59.10
CA LYS A 3 -14.25 124.37 58.12
C LYS A 3 -14.87 123.27 57.25
N ASN A 4 -15.99 122.68 57.66
CA ASN A 4 -16.63 121.55 56.94
C ASN A 4 -17.51 121.99 55.76
N LYS A 5 -18.00 123.25 55.74
CA LYS A 5 -18.91 123.74 54.70
C LYS A 5 -18.18 124.06 53.38
N ALA A 6 -16.99 124.66 53.46
CA ALA A 6 -16.17 124.98 52.28
C ALA A 6 -15.61 123.72 51.57
N ALA A 7 -15.27 122.67 52.33
CA ALA A 7 -14.80 121.41 51.77
C ALA A 7 -15.93 120.65 51.02
N ALA A 8 -17.17 120.71 51.53
CA ALA A 8 -18.33 120.13 50.87
C ALA A 8 -18.67 120.84 49.55
N GLU A 9 -18.60 122.17 49.52
CA GLU A 9 -18.87 122.95 48.30
C GLU A 9 -17.81 122.70 47.21
N LYS A 10 -16.53 122.53 47.59
CA LYS A 10 -15.45 122.20 46.66
C LYS A 10 -15.61 120.79 46.07
N LYS A 11 -16.08 119.82 46.87
CA LYS A 11 -16.40 118.46 46.40
C LYS A 11 -17.58 118.45 45.44
N LEU A 12 -18.64 119.20 45.73
CA LEU A 12 -19.80 119.35 44.84
C LEU A 12 -19.43 120.00 43.50
N LYS A 13 -18.61 121.06 43.51
CA LYS A 13 -18.13 121.69 42.26
C LYS A 13 -17.23 120.76 41.43
N LYS A 14 -16.44 119.89 42.08
CA LYS A 14 -15.62 118.87 41.39
C LYS A 14 -16.50 117.77 40.77
N ALA A 15 -17.44 117.24 41.54
CA ALA A 15 -18.39 116.22 41.06
C ALA A 15 -19.25 116.74 39.90
N ALA A 16 -19.67 118.01 39.93
CA ALA A 16 -20.41 118.63 38.83
C ALA A 16 -19.57 118.72 37.54
N LYS A 17 -18.27 119.05 37.65
CA LYS A 17 -17.36 119.09 36.48
C LYS A 17 -17.11 117.69 35.91
N GLU A 18 -16.95 116.68 36.75
CA GLU A 18 -16.77 115.28 36.34
C GLU A 18 -18.04 114.73 35.67
N ALA A 19 -19.23 115.05 36.20
CA ALA A 19 -20.50 114.66 35.58
C ALA A 19 -20.70 115.31 34.19
N VAL A 20 -20.30 116.58 34.02
CA VAL A 20 -20.33 117.26 32.71
C VAL A 20 -19.32 116.67 31.73
N ALA A 21 -18.13 116.28 32.20
CA ALA A 21 -17.12 115.61 31.38
C ALA A 21 -17.63 114.24 30.89
N SER A 22 -18.17 113.42 31.81
CA SER A 22 -18.78 112.12 31.49
C SER A 22 -19.95 112.25 30.51
N GLY A 23 -20.83 113.25 30.70
CA GLY A 23 -21.94 113.50 29.77
C GLY A 23 -21.48 113.91 28.35
N ARG A 24 -20.32 114.57 28.23
CA ARG A 24 -19.71 114.89 26.92
C ARG A 24 -19.10 113.66 26.27
N GLU A 25 -18.49 112.78 27.05
CA GLU A 25 -17.90 111.53 26.57
C GLU A 25 -18.95 110.56 26.04
N ILE A 26 -20.04 110.36 26.78
CA ILE A 26 -21.20 109.55 26.34
C ILE A 26 -21.78 110.09 25.03
N LYS A 27 -21.85 111.43 24.87
CA LYS A 27 -22.32 112.04 23.62
C LYS A 27 -21.38 111.79 22.44
N ARG A 28 -20.07 111.71 22.68
CA ARG A 28 -19.06 111.39 21.64
C ARG A 28 -19.17 109.93 21.21
N GLU A 29 -19.18 109.00 22.16
CA GLU A 29 -19.34 107.56 21.87
C GLU A 29 -20.62 107.27 21.08
N ARG A 30 -21.74 107.89 21.47
CA ARG A 30 -23.00 107.74 20.74
C ARG A 30 -22.91 108.27 19.31
N ASN A 31 -22.17 109.36 19.07
CA ASN A 31 -21.97 109.88 17.73
C ASN A 31 -21.04 108.99 16.89
N ASP A 32 -20.02 108.40 17.50
CA ASP A 32 -19.13 107.45 16.82
C ASP A 32 -19.86 106.16 16.46
N LEU A 33 -20.75 105.68 17.32
CA LEU A 33 -21.65 104.55 17.02
C LEU A 33 -22.59 104.88 15.85
N LYS A 34 -23.16 106.10 15.81
CA LYS A 34 -23.98 106.53 14.65
C LYS A 34 -23.17 106.62 13.37
N ARG A 35 -21.92 107.09 13.42
CA ARG A 35 -21.02 107.11 12.25
C ARG A 35 -20.66 105.71 11.78
N LYS A 36 -20.39 104.77 12.70
CA LYS A 36 -20.13 103.37 12.37
C LYS A 36 -21.37 102.70 11.76
N ALA A 37 -22.56 102.93 12.29
CA ALA A 37 -23.80 102.42 11.72
C ALA A 37 -24.04 102.95 10.30
N ASN A 38 -23.74 104.22 10.03
CA ASN A 38 -23.85 104.82 8.69
C ASN A 38 -22.71 104.44 7.72
N GLN A 39 -21.63 103.81 8.20
CA GLN A 39 -20.53 103.31 7.35
C GLN A 39 -20.69 101.83 6.98
N VAL A 40 -21.66 101.11 7.56
CA VAL A 40 -22.01 99.77 7.09
C VAL A 40 -22.78 99.93 5.78
N PRO A 41 -22.27 99.42 4.64
CA PRO A 41 -23.04 99.44 3.41
C PRO A 41 -24.32 98.65 3.65
N ASP A 42 -25.47 99.26 3.39
CA ASP A 42 -26.78 98.62 3.38
C ASP A 42 -26.84 97.66 2.17
N ARG A 43 -26.08 96.56 2.25
CA ARG A 43 -26.11 95.49 1.27
C ARG A 43 -27.30 94.61 1.62
N LEU A 44 -28.47 95.11 1.27
CA LEU A 44 -29.73 94.38 1.28
C LEU A 44 -29.55 93.15 0.37
N VAL A 45 -29.16 92.01 0.94
CA VAL A 45 -29.09 90.75 0.21
C VAL A 45 -30.53 90.32 -0.05
N SER A 46 -31.04 90.68 -1.22
CA SER A 46 -32.28 90.14 -1.77
C SER A 46 -32.19 88.60 -1.77
N PHE A 47 -33.04 87.94 -0.97
CA PHE A 47 -33.19 86.48 -1.00
C PHE A 47 -33.64 85.94 -2.37
N LYS A 48 -34.03 86.82 -3.30
CA LYS A 48 -34.45 86.48 -4.66
C LYS A 48 -33.30 86.48 -5.68
N THR A 49 -32.08 86.81 -5.27
CA THR A 49 -30.87 86.88 -6.12
C THR A 49 -29.80 85.85 -5.70
N ILE A 50 -30.22 84.79 -5.01
CA ILE A 50 -29.42 83.59 -4.79
C ILE A 50 -29.64 82.70 -6.01
N HIS A 51 -28.99 83.03 -7.13
CA HIS A 51 -28.86 82.14 -8.28
C HIS A 51 -27.90 81.00 -7.92
N TYR A 52 -28.37 80.03 -7.14
CA TYR A 52 -27.63 78.79 -6.88
C TYR A 52 -28.42 77.55 -7.33
N LEU A 53 -29.43 77.73 -8.18
CA LEU A 53 -30.26 76.63 -8.67
C LEU A 53 -30.30 76.51 -10.20
N ASP A 54 -29.42 77.24 -10.91
CA ASP A 54 -29.15 77.04 -12.34
C ASP A 54 -27.66 76.73 -12.59
N GLU A 55 -26.98 76.08 -11.64
CA GLU A 55 -25.64 75.53 -11.86
C GLU A 55 -25.73 74.07 -12.38
N PRO A 56 -24.89 73.64 -13.34
CA PRO A 56 -24.87 72.30 -13.94
C PRO A 56 -24.39 71.19 -12.98
N GLY A 57 -24.63 71.33 -11.67
CA GLY A 57 -24.20 70.42 -10.61
C GLY A 57 -25.03 69.12 -10.52
N VAL A 58 -26.22 69.07 -11.13
CA VAL A 58 -27.06 67.86 -11.14
C VAL A 58 -26.40 66.75 -11.97
N GLU A 59 -25.79 67.08 -13.11
CA GLU A 59 -25.03 66.11 -13.92
C GLU A 59 -23.78 65.60 -13.19
N ASN A 60 -23.13 66.45 -12.39
CA ASN A 60 -21.95 66.09 -11.61
C ASN A 60 -22.31 65.13 -10.44
N LEU A 61 -23.41 65.38 -9.73
CA LEU A 61 -23.88 64.49 -8.67
C LEU A 61 -24.31 63.11 -9.21
N ASP A 62 -24.98 63.07 -10.36
CA ASP A 62 -25.34 61.82 -11.02
C ASP A 62 -24.10 61.06 -11.52
N ALA A 63 -23.08 61.75 -12.03
CA ALA A 63 -21.80 61.15 -12.39
C ALA A 63 -21.07 60.57 -11.17
N ILE A 64 -21.06 61.28 -10.03
CA ILE A 64 -20.48 60.79 -8.78
C ILE A 64 -21.25 59.57 -8.26
N ARG A 65 -22.59 59.60 -8.27
CA ARG A 65 -23.44 58.48 -7.86
C ARG A 65 -23.18 57.25 -8.72
N LYS A 66 -23.15 57.41 -10.06
CA LYS A 66 -22.84 56.33 -11.00
C LYS A 66 -21.43 55.77 -10.76
N SER A 67 -20.42 56.62 -10.60
CA SER A 67 -19.04 56.19 -10.30
C SER A 67 -18.92 55.45 -8.97
N LEU A 68 -19.66 55.88 -7.94
CA LEU A 68 -19.64 55.22 -6.63
C LEU A 68 -20.33 53.85 -6.68
N ILE A 69 -21.47 53.75 -7.37
CA ILE A 69 -22.16 52.49 -7.62
C ILE A 69 -21.25 51.55 -8.41
N GLU A 70 -20.61 52.04 -9.47
CA GLU A 70 -19.69 51.24 -10.29
C GLU A 70 -18.47 50.76 -9.49
N LYS A 71 -17.87 51.61 -8.65
CA LYS A 71 -16.79 51.18 -7.75
C LYS A 71 -17.28 50.14 -6.73
N ALA A 72 -18.49 50.26 -6.22
CA ALA A 72 -19.06 49.30 -5.29
C ALA A 72 -19.33 47.94 -5.98
N THR A 73 -19.89 47.95 -7.20
CA THR A 73 -20.13 46.73 -7.98
C THR A 73 -18.84 46.06 -8.42
N GLN A 74 -17.82 46.82 -8.83
CA GLN A 74 -16.50 46.29 -9.16
C GLN A 74 -15.83 45.64 -7.93
N ARG A 75 -15.93 46.27 -6.76
CA ARG A 75 -15.43 45.69 -5.50
C ARG A 75 -16.16 44.40 -5.14
N ALA A 76 -17.49 44.37 -5.28
CA ALA A 76 -18.30 43.19 -5.04
C ALA A 76 -17.92 42.06 -6.02
N HIS A 77 -17.81 42.37 -7.31
CA HIS A 77 -17.42 41.41 -8.34
C HIS A 77 -16.00 40.85 -8.11
N LYS A 78 -15.05 41.69 -7.70
CA LYS A 78 -13.68 41.25 -7.36
C LYS A 78 -13.62 40.38 -6.10
N ARG A 79 -14.53 40.58 -5.14
CA ARG A 79 -14.68 39.68 -3.97
C ARG A 79 -15.27 38.35 -4.41
N PHE A 80 -16.41 38.39 -5.11
CA PHE A 80 -17.09 37.21 -5.63
C PHE A 80 -16.15 36.35 -6.49
N LYS A 81 -15.40 36.94 -7.42
CA LYS A 81 -14.42 36.21 -8.25
C LYS A 81 -13.33 35.54 -7.42
N ARG A 82 -12.84 36.19 -6.35
CA ARG A 82 -11.84 35.59 -5.46
C ARG A 82 -12.42 34.43 -4.66
N ASP A 83 -13.63 34.59 -4.15
CA ASP A 83 -14.27 33.54 -3.35
C ASP A 83 -14.63 32.33 -4.23
N LEU A 84 -15.10 32.57 -5.46
CA LEU A 84 -15.37 31.53 -6.44
C LEU A 84 -14.08 30.80 -6.86
N GLN A 85 -12.97 31.52 -7.05
CA GLN A 85 -11.67 30.89 -7.33
C GLN A 85 -11.18 30.04 -6.15
N LYS A 86 -11.36 30.52 -4.92
CA LYS A 86 -11.03 29.72 -3.72
C LYS A 86 -11.85 28.45 -3.65
N LEU A 87 -13.16 28.53 -3.93
CA LEU A 87 -14.05 27.36 -3.92
C LEU A 87 -13.63 26.33 -4.98
N ILE A 88 -13.30 26.79 -6.20
CA ILE A 88 -12.80 25.92 -7.27
C ILE A 88 -11.51 25.22 -6.85
N ASN A 89 -10.55 25.95 -6.27
CA ASN A 89 -9.29 25.36 -5.83
C ASN A 89 -9.50 24.33 -4.72
N GLN A 90 -10.35 24.64 -3.73
CA GLN A 90 -10.70 23.71 -2.66
C GLN A 90 -11.37 22.45 -3.19
N LEU A 91 -12.28 22.57 -4.16
CA LEU A 91 -12.94 21.42 -4.77
C LEU A 91 -11.93 20.55 -5.54
N LEU A 92 -11.01 21.18 -6.26
CA LEU A 92 -9.96 20.48 -7.00
C LEU A 92 -9.00 19.74 -6.06
N GLU A 93 -8.60 20.37 -4.97
CA GLU A 93 -7.78 19.75 -3.91
C GLU A 93 -8.51 18.58 -3.26
N ALA A 94 -9.79 18.74 -2.93
CA ALA A 94 -10.60 17.66 -2.38
C ALA A 94 -10.70 16.47 -3.35
N GLN A 95 -10.92 16.73 -4.64
CA GLN A 95 -10.98 15.68 -5.66
C GLN A 95 -9.62 14.97 -5.81
N ALA A 96 -8.52 15.71 -5.79
CA ALA A 96 -7.17 15.14 -5.85
C ALA A 96 -6.86 14.26 -4.62
N GLN A 97 -7.29 14.69 -3.43
CA GLN A 97 -7.17 13.91 -2.20
C GLN A 97 -8.01 12.63 -2.27
N THR A 98 -9.27 12.71 -2.71
CA THR A 98 -10.14 11.53 -2.86
C THR A 98 -9.55 10.53 -3.86
N HIS A 99 -9.09 10.99 -5.02
CA HIS A 99 -8.47 10.11 -6.01
C HIS A 99 -7.20 9.44 -5.46
N THR A 100 -6.36 10.19 -4.75
CA THR A 100 -5.14 9.65 -4.12
C THR A 100 -5.48 8.61 -3.06
N GLN A 101 -6.54 8.84 -2.27
CA GLN A 101 -6.98 7.91 -1.25
C GLN A 101 -7.49 6.60 -1.87
N VAL A 102 -8.34 6.68 -2.90
CA VAL A 102 -8.86 5.49 -3.60
C VAL A 102 -7.75 4.65 -4.21
N MET A 103 -6.74 5.28 -4.81
CA MET A 103 -5.57 4.57 -5.34
C MET A 103 -4.79 3.85 -4.24
N ARG A 104 -4.61 4.51 -3.07
CA ARG A 104 -3.93 3.92 -1.91
C ARG A 104 -4.71 2.73 -1.36
N ASP A 105 -6.03 2.87 -1.22
CA ASP A 105 -6.90 1.80 -0.73
C ASP A 105 -6.92 0.61 -1.71
N GLN A 106 -6.88 0.87 -3.02
CA GLN A 106 -6.80 -0.16 -4.03
C GLN A 106 -5.45 -0.91 -4.01
N GLN A 107 -4.34 -0.19 -3.79
CA GLN A 107 -3.03 -0.82 -3.57
C GLN A 107 -3.01 -1.68 -2.31
N ALA A 108 -3.50 -1.15 -1.18
CA ALA A 108 -3.59 -1.91 0.06
C ALA A 108 -4.44 -3.18 -0.10
N HIS A 109 -5.54 -3.08 -0.85
CA HIS A 109 -6.37 -4.26 -1.16
C HIS A 109 -5.63 -5.31 -2.00
N GLN A 110 -4.87 -4.89 -3.02
CA GLN A 110 -4.05 -5.82 -3.82
C GLN A 110 -2.95 -6.48 -2.98
N GLU A 111 -2.25 -5.71 -2.14
CA GLU A 111 -1.24 -6.25 -1.23
C GLU A 111 -1.85 -7.26 -0.26
N GLN A 112 -3.03 -6.96 0.30
CA GLN A 112 -3.74 -7.89 1.18
C GLN A 112 -4.13 -9.19 0.47
N GLN A 113 -4.54 -9.14 -0.80
CA GLN A 113 -4.80 -10.34 -1.60
C GLN A 113 -3.53 -11.17 -1.83
N LEU A 114 -2.39 -10.52 -2.10
CA LEU A 114 -1.11 -11.20 -2.28
C LEU A 114 -0.64 -11.88 -0.99
N ILE A 115 -0.77 -11.20 0.14
CA ILE A 115 -0.43 -11.75 1.46
C ILE A 115 -1.30 -12.97 1.76
N LEU A 116 -2.62 -12.89 1.51
CA LEU A 116 -3.53 -14.01 1.71
C LEU A 116 -3.14 -15.21 0.84
N HIS A 117 -2.83 -14.98 -0.44
CA HIS A 117 -2.38 -16.03 -1.35
C HIS A 117 -1.08 -16.68 -0.88
N GLN A 118 -0.11 -15.87 -0.43
CA GLN A 118 1.14 -16.35 0.12
C GLN A 118 0.94 -17.17 1.40
N GLN A 119 0.09 -16.72 2.32
CA GLN A 119 -0.25 -17.48 3.52
C GLN A 119 -0.91 -18.83 3.21
N LEU A 120 -1.80 -18.88 2.22
CA LEU A 120 -2.39 -20.15 1.77
C LEU A 120 -1.34 -21.09 1.17
N GLN A 121 -0.41 -20.55 0.38
CA GLN A 121 0.70 -21.33 -0.17
C GLN A 121 1.62 -21.87 0.93
N ASP A 122 1.94 -21.04 1.94
CA ASP A 122 2.78 -21.44 3.07
C ASP A 122 2.07 -22.48 3.95
N ALA A 123 0.76 -22.33 4.17
CA ALA A 123 -0.03 -23.33 4.89
C ALA A 123 -0.06 -24.67 4.12
N MET A 124 -0.21 -24.65 2.79
CA MET A 124 -0.09 -25.87 1.98
C MET A 124 1.30 -26.49 2.06
N ASN A 125 2.37 -25.68 2.01
CA ASN A 125 3.74 -26.17 2.15
C ASN A 125 4.00 -26.77 3.54
N GLN A 126 3.44 -26.17 4.60
CA GLN A 126 3.51 -26.69 5.97
C GLN A 126 2.73 -28.00 6.13
N LEU A 127 1.55 -28.12 5.51
CA LEU A 127 0.82 -29.38 5.47
C LEU A 127 1.59 -30.46 4.69
N ALA A 128 2.23 -30.08 3.58
CA ALA A 128 3.05 -30.98 2.78
C ALA A 128 4.32 -31.44 3.52
N SER A 129 4.86 -30.61 4.42
CA SER A 129 6.03 -30.96 5.24
C SER A 129 5.67 -31.66 6.56
N GLN A 130 4.40 -31.63 6.98
CA GLN A 130 3.87 -32.44 8.09
C GLN A 130 3.22 -33.75 7.65
N GLN A 131 2.99 -33.97 6.35
CA GLN A 131 2.80 -35.33 5.88
C GLN A 131 4.10 -36.10 6.15
N PRO A 132 4.01 -37.32 6.72
CA PRO A 132 5.16 -38.21 6.72
C PRO A 132 5.72 -38.26 5.30
N VAL A 133 7.03 -38.28 5.19
CA VAL A 133 7.77 -38.54 3.95
C VAL A 133 7.52 -40.00 3.49
N GLU A 134 6.27 -40.42 3.45
CA GLU A 134 5.79 -41.70 2.91
C GLU A 134 5.12 -41.50 1.55
N LEU A 135 4.86 -40.25 1.14
CA LEU A 135 4.33 -39.92 -0.19
C LEU A 135 5.34 -39.22 -1.10
N GLN A 136 6.65 -39.34 -0.84
CA GLN A 136 7.64 -39.04 -1.86
C GLN A 136 7.69 -40.19 -2.86
N ARG A 137 6.74 -40.14 -3.81
CA ARG A 137 6.77 -40.84 -5.08
C ARG A 137 6.82 -42.36 -4.91
N ASP A 138 5.65 -42.98 -4.99
CA ASP A 138 5.55 -44.24 -5.72
C ASP A 138 6.10 -43.99 -7.14
N THR A 139 7.42 -44.06 -7.31
CA THR A 139 8.06 -44.28 -8.61
C THR A 139 7.64 -45.62 -9.17
N GLU A 140 7.14 -46.51 -8.31
CA GLU A 140 6.60 -47.80 -8.67
C GLU A 140 5.33 -47.66 -9.51
N ARG A 141 5.48 -47.76 -10.84
CA ARG A 141 4.31 -47.82 -11.73
C ARG A 141 3.62 -49.16 -11.56
N ARG A 142 2.29 -49.12 -11.37
CA ARG A 142 1.45 -50.31 -11.58
C ARG A 142 1.41 -50.59 -13.08
N VAL A 143 1.96 -51.74 -13.48
CA VAL A 143 1.92 -52.22 -14.86
C VAL A 143 0.88 -53.34 -14.91
N GLU A 144 -0.23 -53.08 -15.60
CA GLU A 144 -1.29 -54.08 -15.78
C GLU A 144 -0.79 -55.23 -16.67
N GLY A 145 -1.17 -56.47 -16.32
CA GLY A 145 -0.83 -57.67 -17.10
C GLY A 145 0.60 -58.21 -16.90
N LEU A 146 1.42 -57.60 -16.04
CA LEU A 146 2.77 -58.07 -15.74
C LEU A 146 2.84 -58.71 -14.34
N SER A 147 3.16 -60.01 -14.28
CA SER A 147 3.38 -60.74 -13.03
C SER A 147 4.87 -60.94 -12.76
N MET A 148 5.26 -61.04 -11.48
CA MET A 148 6.64 -61.40 -11.16
C MET A 148 6.92 -62.84 -11.65
N PRO A 149 8.05 -63.08 -12.33
CA PRO A 149 8.45 -64.43 -12.74
C PRO A 149 8.72 -65.31 -11.52
N ALA A 150 8.31 -66.58 -11.60
CA ALA A 150 8.67 -67.60 -10.62
C ALA A 150 9.84 -68.46 -11.13
N TYR A 151 10.67 -68.93 -10.20
CA TYR A 151 11.75 -69.88 -10.48
C TYR A 151 11.73 -71.00 -9.44
N HIS A 152 11.69 -72.25 -9.90
CA HIS A 152 11.51 -73.42 -9.05
C HIS A 152 12.84 -74.12 -8.72
N GLY A 153 13.90 -73.83 -9.47
CA GLY A 153 15.19 -74.51 -9.33
C GLY A 153 15.27 -75.83 -10.12
N ASN A 154 14.38 -76.03 -11.09
CA ASN A 154 14.40 -77.23 -11.90
C ASN A 154 15.46 -77.14 -13.02
N HIS A 155 16.11 -78.26 -13.35
CA HIS A 155 17.09 -78.35 -14.45
C HIS A 155 16.54 -77.92 -15.83
N ASN A 156 15.22 -77.96 -16.01
CA ASN A 156 14.56 -77.56 -17.25
C ASN A 156 14.28 -76.05 -17.33
N GLU A 157 14.53 -75.30 -16.27
CA GLU A 157 14.36 -73.85 -16.21
C GLU A 157 15.68 -73.14 -16.49
N CYS A 158 15.66 -72.14 -17.38
CA CYS A 158 16.84 -71.35 -17.68
C CYS A 158 16.95 -70.17 -16.71
N ILE A 159 18.00 -70.17 -15.88
CA ILE A 159 18.33 -69.08 -14.95
C ILE A 159 18.44 -67.75 -15.70
N GLY A 160 19.12 -67.73 -16.85
CA GLY A 160 19.29 -66.51 -17.66
C GLY A 160 17.96 -65.89 -18.10
N LEU A 161 17.00 -66.73 -18.51
CA LEU A 161 15.66 -66.27 -18.90
C LEU A 161 14.86 -65.75 -17.69
N TYR A 162 14.97 -66.43 -16.55
CA TYR A 162 14.36 -65.98 -15.30
C TYR A 162 14.89 -64.61 -14.87
N ILE A 163 16.22 -64.45 -14.80
CA ILE A 163 16.86 -63.18 -14.41
C ILE A 163 16.51 -62.07 -15.38
N HIS A 164 16.50 -62.33 -16.68
CA HIS A 164 16.08 -61.35 -17.68
C HIS A 164 14.65 -60.86 -17.39
N ARG A 165 13.69 -61.77 -17.22
CA ARG A 165 12.29 -61.41 -16.93
C ARG A 165 12.16 -60.66 -15.59
N ALA A 166 12.94 -61.02 -14.58
CA ALA A 166 12.95 -60.34 -13.29
C ALA A 166 13.47 -58.89 -13.43
N LYS A 167 14.57 -58.68 -14.16
CA LYS A 167 15.09 -57.34 -14.49
C LYS A 167 14.09 -56.52 -15.29
N THR A 168 13.44 -57.11 -16.29
CA THR A 168 12.37 -56.46 -17.07
C THR A 168 11.20 -56.06 -16.17
N PHE A 169 10.81 -56.89 -15.21
CA PHE A 169 9.74 -56.57 -14.27
C PHE A 169 10.07 -55.37 -13.39
N VAL A 170 11.29 -55.33 -12.85
CA VAL A 170 11.78 -54.21 -12.04
C VAL A 170 11.86 -52.92 -12.87
N MET A 171 12.36 -53.00 -14.10
CA MET A 171 12.38 -51.87 -15.04
C MET A 171 10.97 -51.38 -15.40
N ALA A 172 10.02 -52.29 -15.62
CA ALA A 172 8.63 -51.94 -15.92
C ALA A 172 7.97 -51.20 -14.76
N LYS A 173 8.32 -51.57 -13.52
CA LYS A 173 7.93 -50.84 -12.32
C LYS A 173 8.65 -49.50 -12.13
N ASN A 174 9.56 -49.11 -13.03
CA ASN A 174 10.30 -47.85 -12.95
C ASN A 174 11.12 -47.73 -11.64
N LEU A 175 11.64 -48.87 -11.18
CA LEU A 175 12.55 -48.96 -10.04
C LEU A 175 13.98 -48.89 -10.55
N ASN A 176 14.69 -47.83 -10.19
CA ASN A 176 16.10 -47.67 -10.57
C ASN A 176 17.00 -48.33 -9.52
N TYR A 177 17.29 -49.62 -9.70
CA TYR A 177 18.11 -50.41 -8.78
C TYR A 177 19.62 -50.11 -8.90
N GLU A 178 20.08 -49.48 -9.98
CA GLU A 178 21.52 -49.21 -10.19
C GLU A 178 22.04 -48.01 -9.40
N GLN A 179 21.15 -47.09 -9.00
CA GLN A 179 21.52 -45.83 -8.35
C GLN A 179 21.24 -45.80 -6.85
N ASN A 180 20.48 -46.78 -6.33
CA ASN A 180 19.99 -46.74 -4.96
C ASN A 180 19.99 -48.14 -4.32
N GLU A 181 20.88 -48.35 -3.36
CA GLU A 181 21.05 -49.61 -2.62
C GLU A 181 19.77 -50.07 -1.91
N VAL A 182 18.96 -49.13 -1.40
CA VAL A 182 17.69 -49.45 -0.71
C VAL A 182 16.66 -49.97 -1.70
N VAL A 183 16.62 -49.40 -2.90
CA VAL A 183 15.74 -49.86 -3.99
C VAL A 183 16.22 -51.21 -4.51
N GLU A 184 17.53 -51.42 -4.63
CA GLU A 184 18.10 -52.72 -5.04
C GLU A 184 17.74 -53.83 -4.05
N ALA A 185 17.90 -53.59 -2.73
CA ALA A 185 17.50 -54.54 -1.69
C ALA A 185 16.01 -54.86 -1.75
N ARG A 186 15.15 -53.86 -2.01
CA ARG A 186 13.71 -54.06 -2.22
C ARG A 186 13.42 -54.91 -3.45
N CYS A 187 14.06 -54.65 -4.57
CA CYS A 187 13.89 -55.43 -5.80
C CYS A 187 14.31 -56.89 -5.59
N LEU A 188 15.45 -57.10 -4.93
CA LEU A 188 15.91 -58.44 -4.58
C LEU A 188 14.90 -59.17 -3.69
N ALA A 189 14.34 -58.52 -2.67
CA ALA A 189 13.31 -59.12 -1.83
C ALA A 189 12.09 -59.58 -2.64
N MET A 190 11.66 -58.80 -3.64
CA MET A 190 10.55 -59.17 -4.53
C MET A 190 10.88 -60.38 -5.40
N VAL A 191 12.11 -60.45 -5.94
CA VAL A 191 12.60 -61.56 -6.76
C VAL A 191 12.70 -62.84 -5.92
N VAL A 192 13.32 -62.74 -4.74
CA VAL A 192 13.48 -63.84 -3.79
C VAL A 192 12.13 -64.37 -3.29
N ALA A 193 11.17 -63.48 -3.01
CA ALA A 193 9.84 -63.88 -2.58
C ALA A 193 9.06 -64.69 -3.63
N ASN A 194 9.46 -64.62 -4.90
CA ASN A 194 8.86 -65.40 -5.99
C ASN A 194 9.66 -66.65 -6.35
N LEU A 195 10.71 -66.98 -5.59
CA LEU A 195 11.32 -68.31 -5.66
C LEU A 195 10.32 -69.36 -5.18
N GLN A 196 10.34 -70.51 -5.83
CA GLN A 196 9.50 -71.66 -5.52
C GLN A 196 10.36 -72.93 -5.46
N GLY A 197 9.77 -74.03 -4.97
CA GLY A 197 10.40 -75.35 -5.01
C GLY A 197 11.80 -75.40 -4.37
N GLN A 198 12.75 -75.98 -5.10
CA GLN A 198 14.13 -76.19 -4.66
C GLN A 198 14.88 -74.86 -4.47
N ALA A 199 14.63 -73.87 -5.33
CA ALA A 199 15.26 -72.55 -5.22
C ALA A 199 14.84 -71.80 -3.95
N ALA A 200 13.57 -71.90 -3.55
CA ALA A 200 13.09 -71.29 -2.31
C ALA A 200 13.71 -71.93 -1.06
N ALA A 201 13.77 -73.27 -1.04
CA ALA A 201 14.37 -74.03 0.06
C ALA A 201 15.86 -73.70 0.24
N TRP A 202 16.60 -73.66 -0.88
CA TRP A 202 18.01 -73.25 -0.89
C TRP A 202 18.21 -71.83 -0.33
N TYR A 203 17.41 -70.87 -0.79
CA TYR A 203 17.54 -69.49 -0.31
C TYR A 203 17.23 -69.37 1.20
N GLN A 204 16.23 -70.10 1.70
CA GLN A 204 15.88 -70.13 3.12
C GLN A 204 17.03 -70.68 3.99
N GLU A 205 17.71 -71.71 3.52
CA GLU A 205 18.88 -72.27 4.19
C GLU A 205 20.05 -71.27 4.19
N LEU A 206 20.31 -70.65 3.04
CA LEU A 206 21.35 -69.62 2.90
C LEU A 206 21.10 -68.41 3.81
N ALA A 207 19.85 -67.95 3.89
CA ALA A 207 19.44 -66.84 4.74
C ALA A 207 19.62 -67.15 6.23
N SER A 208 19.41 -68.40 6.63
CA SER A 208 19.58 -68.88 8.01
C SER A 208 21.06 -68.99 8.41
N ARG A 209 21.97 -69.22 7.44
CA ARG A 209 23.43 -69.32 7.64
C ARG A 209 24.13 -67.96 7.66
N ARG A 210 23.60 -66.93 6.99
CA ARG A 210 24.21 -65.59 6.95
C ARG A 210 23.69 -64.68 8.07
N VAL A 211 24.59 -64.28 8.97
CA VAL A 211 24.32 -63.36 10.10
C VAL A 211 23.96 -61.92 9.65
N ASN A 212 24.20 -61.55 8.39
CA ASN A 212 24.09 -60.18 7.89
C ASN A 212 23.21 -60.00 6.64
N GLY A 213 22.11 -60.75 6.56
CA GLY A 213 20.97 -60.45 5.69
C GLY A 213 21.25 -60.59 4.19
N GLY A 214 20.91 -61.77 3.65
CA GLY A 214 20.71 -61.99 2.20
C GLY A 214 21.86 -61.59 1.27
N PHE A 215 21.55 -61.54 -0.03
CA PHE A 215 22.39 -60.84 -1.00
C PHE A 215 22.09 -59.33 -0.93
N ARG A 216 23.06 -58.48 -1.27
CA ARG A 216 22.87 -57.02 -1.32
C ARG A 216 22.60 -56.50 -2.72
N THR A 217 23.08 -57.24 -3.72
CA THR A 217 22.97 -56.85 -5.12
C THR A 217 22.34 -57.97 -5.94
N LEU A 218 21.62 -57.59 -6.99
CA LEU A 218 20.99 -58.54 -7.90
C LEU A 218 22.04 -59.38 -8.65
N VAL A 219 23.23 -58.80 -8.90
CA VAL A 219 24.37 -59.46 -9.56
C VAL A 219 24.91 -60.61 -8.69
N ASN A 220 25.10 -60.38 -7.39
CA ASN A 220 25.60 -61.41 -6.49
C ASN A 220 24.60 -62.56 -6.33
N PHE A 221 23.31 -62.24 -6.34
CA PHE A 221 22.25 -63.25 -6.33
C PHE A 221 22.22 -64.08 -7.62
N GLU A 222 22.32 -63.42 -8.78
CA GLU A 222 22.41 -64.11 -10.09
C GLU A 222 23.59 -65.08 -10.14
N GLN A 223 24.77 -64.65 -9.67
CA GLN A 223 25.97 -65.48 -9.66
C GLN A 223 25.80 -66.72 -8.77
N ALA A 224 25.30 -66.53 -7.54
CA ALA A 224 25.09 -67.64 -6.62
C ALA A 224 24.01 -68.62 -7.09
N LEU A 225 22.97 -68.13 -7.78
CA LEU A 225 21.99 -69.01 -8.42
C LEU A 225 22.62 -69.88 -9.51
N ARG A 226 23.53 -69.31 -10.31
CA ARG A 226 24.25 -70.07 -11.33
C ARG A 226 25.19 -71.09 -10.70
N GLU A 227 25.95 -70.73 -9.67
CA GLU A 227 26.86 -71.66 -8.99
C GLU A 227 26.14 -72.88 -8.39
N GLU A 228 24.91 -72.71 -7.89
CA GLU A 228 24.14 -73.82 -7.29
C GLU A 228 23.39 -74.66 -8.34
N PHE A 229 22.72 -74.00 -9.30
CA PHE A 229 21.76 -74.65 -10.20
C PHE A 229 22.28 -74.84 -11.63
N GLU A 230 23.36 -74.17 -12.01
CA GLU A 230 24.05 -74.39 -13.29
C GLU A 230 25.19 -75.39 -13.03
N PRO A 231 25.11 -76.61 -13.59
CA PRO A 231 26.20 -77.56 -13.43
C PRO A 231 27.46 -77.00 -14.08
N ASP A 232 28.60 -77.12 -13.37
CA ASP A 232 29.92 -76.84 -13.95
C ASP A 232 30.01 -77.53 -15.32
N ASN A 233 30.32 -76.70 -16.32
CA ASN A 233 30.38 -77.02 -17.74
C ASN A 233 30.34 -78.53 -18.05
N LEU A 234 29.33 -78.95 -18.83
CA LEU A 234 29.23 -80.31 -19.39
C LEU A 234 30.56 -80.83 -19.97
N GLN A 235 31.48 -79.94 -20.39
CA GLN A 235 32.82 -80.32 -20.86
C GLN A 235 33.73 -80.95 -19.78
N GLU A 236 33.63 -80.59 -18.51
CA GLU A 236 34.42 -81.22 -17.43
C GLU A 236 33.87 -82.60 -17.08
N ARG A 237 32.53 -82.71 -16.95
CA ARG A 237 31.85 -84.01 -16.79
C ARG A 237 31.97 -84.95 -17.98
N LEU A 238 32.18 -84.43 -19.19
CA LEU A 238 32.48 -85.23 -20.39
C LEU A 238 33.98 -85.51 -20.57
N ARG A 239 34.87 -84.74 -19.93
CA ARG A 239 36.31 -85.03 -19.87
C ARG A 239 36.63 -86.18 -18.93
N ASP A 240 36.02 -86.25 -17.75
CA ASP A 240 36.30 -87.33 -16.79
C ASP A 240 36.06 -88.76 -17.34
N PRO A 241 35.01 -89.01 -18.15
CA PRO A 241 34.83 -90.28 -18.87
C PRO A 241 35.83 -90.50 -20.02
N LEU A 242 36.44 -89.44 -20.55
CA LEU A 242 37.43 -89.53 -21.65
C LEU A 242 38.85 -89.82 -21.16
N PHE A 243 39.18 -89.45 -19.91
CA PHE A 243 40.47 -89.76 -19.26
C PHE A 243 40.43 -91.05 -18.42
N THR A 244 39.30 -91.74 -18.36
CA THR A 244 39.14 -93.05 -17.72
C THR A 244 39.17 -94.23 -18.71
N LEU A 245 39.58 -93.97 -19.96
CA LEU A 245 39.87 -94.97 -21.00
C LEU A 245 41.37 -95.24 -21.12
#